data_AF-A0A3A1N4W0-F1
#
_entry.id   AF-A0A3A1N4W0-F1
#
_cell.length_a   1.000
_cell.length_b   1.000
_cell.length_c   1.000
_cell.angle_alpha   90.00
_cell.angle_beta   90.00
_cell.angle_gamma   90.00
#
_symmetry.space_group_name_H-M   'P 1'
#
loop_
_entity.id
_entity.type
_entity.pdbx_description
1 polymer ?
#
loop_
_entity_poly.entity_id
_entity_poly.type
_entity_poly.pdbx_seq_one_letter_code
_entity_poly.pdbx_strand_id
1 'polypeptide(L)'
;MGGGNHILSKGHMVDGLYEVAFFIKKGRYAESYRVRDQKGHSRFLKLFHYPQLDRTQFDKQGNIVEIEVLKQVEHPNLVEYFDYGEVVLDSQKFAYVVLNFISGETLMDKLKREHTFNWYEANSIIKGVLNGLRYLHSLSSPVIHNDINHLNVMLDLTSKVAITKIIDFGYARYLEQSNLDFLKTGLNPFYQASETFNNVFSVQSDLFSIGALYYHLLEGLPPWFVDIPKYGLDQVKLENIVLEERRKPLRFTRVKDVATKSILRKALNSDTENRFKTASAFIEAMNGELLVEPLHATNGKKTKKKMSKKGKGFGAIAGMQPLKDMVQLDVIDALTQKERYASYGLTIPNGMLLYGPPGCGKTYFAERMAEEIGFDFYQIKPSDIQSKWVNASQENIKNLFEEARQHAPSLIFIDELDAVVPNRDDSGISHMNTSVVNEMLAQMNNCGEDGLFIVAATNRPLKIDPAILRSGRLDRVIYLPPPDLEARKKMFELYLEKRPREVGINFLKIAKATDKYVSSDIKFLCDEAARIALKSSARISEEILLKTIKANKPSINERELKSYLDIKAKMEGIKDNNSDRPRIGFKKD
;
A
#
# COMPACT_ATOMS: atom_id res chain seq x y z
N MET A 1 32.67 12.41 36.56
CA MET A 1 31.70 12.96 37.52
C MET A 1 31.12 14.23 36.92
N GLY A 2 29.95 14.14 36.30
CA GLY A 2 29.19 15.29 35.82
C GLY A 2 27.78 15.18 36.40
N GLY A 3 27.47 16.01 37.39
CA GLY A 3 26.17 16.02 38.06
C GLY A 3 25.10 16.57 37.13
N GLY A 4 24.40 15.68 36.43
CA GLY A 4 23.11 16.03 35.84
C GLY A 4 22.04 16.04 36.92
N ASN A 5 21.20 17.08 36.99
CA ASN A 5 20.05 17.13 37.91
C ASN A 5 19.06 15.99 37.59
N HIS A 6 19.09 14.95 38.42
CA HIS A 6 18.14 13.84 38.46
C HIS A 6 17.41 13.88 39.82
N ILE A 7 16.17 13.42 39.85
CA ILE A 7 15.24 13.66 40.98
C ILE A 7 15.72 12.94 42.25
N LEU A 8 16.18 11.70 42.11
CA LEU A 8 16.57 10.85 43.24
C LEU A 8 18.08 10.70 43.32
N SER A 9 18.70 11.10 44.42
CA SER A 9 20.13 10.90 44.64
C SER A 9 20.45 9.46 45.08
N LYS A 10 21.71 9.04 44.90
CA LYS A 10 22.20 7.76 45.41
C LYS A 10 22.01 7.69 46.94
N GLY A 11 21.46 6.57 47.43
CA GLY A 11 21.12 6.34 48.84
C GLY A 11 19.73 6.84 49.23
N HIS A 12 19.02 7.55 48.35
CA HIS A 12 17.64 7.97 48.61
C HIS A 12 16.71 6.75 48.72
N MET A 13 15.78 6.78 49.67
CA MET A 13 14.78 5.72 49.87
C MET A 13 13.47 6.11 49.18
N VAL A 14 13.05 5.35 48.19
CA VAL A 14 11.75 5.49 47.54
C VAL A 14 10.72 4.68 48.31
N ASP A 15 9.71 5.38 48.84
CA ASP A 15 8.61 4.82 49.65
C ASP A 15 9.07 4.00 50.87
N GLY A 16 10.30 4.21 51.34
CA GLY A 16 10.91 3.39 52.41
C GLY A 16 11.19 1.92 52.02
N LEU A 17 10.94 1.53 50.77
CA LEU A 17 11.07 0.15 50.28
C LEU A 17 12.31 -0.07 49.41
N TYR A 18 12.73 0.96 48.67
CA TYR A 18 13.77 0.83 47.65
C TYR A 18 14.87 1.87 47.79
N GLU A 19 16.12 1.44 47.98
CA GLU A 19 17.29 2.32 48.06
C GLU A 19 17.87 2.58 46.66
N VAL A 20 18.05 3.84 46.27
CA VAL A 20 18.63 4.20 44.97
C VAL A 20 20.13 3.88 44.94
N ALA A 21 20.52 2.93 44.09
CA ALA A 21 21.92 2.54 43.94
C ALA A 21 22.63 3.35 42.84
N PHE A 22 21.97 3.56 41.70
CA PHE A 22 22.56 4.21 40.52
C PHE A 22 21.49 4.79 39.58
N PHE A 23 21.72 6.01 39.07
CA PHE A 23 20.90 6.61 38.01
C PHE A 23 21.28 6.04 36.64
N ILE A 24 20.29 5.58 35.86
CA ILE A 24 20.53 4.94 34.55
C ILE A 24 20.33 5.93 33.41
N LYS A 25 19.12 6.48 33.27
CA LYS A 25 18.75 7.39 32.17
C LYS A 25 17.58 8.30 32.56
N LYS A 26 17.49 9.45 31.89
CA LYS A 26 16.35 10.38 31.96
C LYS A 26 15.67 10.43 30.60
N GLY A 27 14.41 10.07 30.57
CA GLY A 27 13.51 10.25 29.43
C GLY A 27 12.75 11.56 29.51
N ARG A 28 11.75 11.70 28.63
CA ARG A 28 10.90 12.91 28.55
C ARG A 28 9.96 13.07 29.75
N TYR A 29 9.42 11.96 30.24
CA TYR A 29 8.39 11.92 31.29
C TYR A 29 8.76 10.98 32.46
N ALA A 30 9.92 10.32 32.39
CA ALA A 30 10.34 9.37 33.41
C ALA A 30 11.86 9.32 33.56
N GLU A 31 12.32 8.95 34.76
CA GLU A 31 13.71 8.67 35.09
C GLU A 31 13.86 7.21 35.50
N SER A 32 14.97 6.58 35.09
CA SER A 32 15.24 5.17 35.35
C SER A 32 16.42 5.01 36.29
N TYR A 33 16.29 4.09 37.25
CA TYR A 33 17.22 3.88 38.34
C TYR A 33 17.45 2.39 38.56
N ARG A 34 18.66 2.04 38.99
CA ARG A 34 18.92 0.77 39.67
C ARG A 34 18.70 1.01 41.16
N VAL A 35 17.87 0.18 41.77
CA VAL A 35 17.56 0.26 43.21
C VAL A 35 17.85 -1.08 43.89
N ARG A 36 17.92 -1.08 45.22
CA ARG A 36 17.98 -2.29 46.05
C ARG A 36 16.67 -2.42 46.83
N ASP A 37 16.06 -3.60 46.79
CA ASP A 37 14.92 -3.91 47.66
C ASP A 37 15.37 -4.12 49.12
N GLN A 38 14.42 -4.26 50.04
CA GLN A 38 14.71 -4.49 51.47
C GLN A 38 15.53 -5.76 51.75
N LYS A 39 15.57 -6.72 50.81
CA LYS A 39 16.36 -7.95 50.89
C LYS A 39 17.75 -7.79 50.26
N GLY A 40 18.08 -6.60 49.74
CA GLY A 40 19.34 -6.28 49.09
C GLY A 40 19.42 -6.70 47.61
N HIS A 41 18.35 -7.21 47.01
CA HIS A 41 18.36 -7.59 45.61
C HIS A 41 18.29 -6.36 44.72
N SER A 42 19.03 -6.38 43.60
CA SER A 42 18.95 -5.32 42.60
C SER A 42 17.63 -5.38 41.83
N ARG A 43 16.99 -4.22 41.68
CA ARG A 43 15.78 -4.02 40.86
C ARG A 43 15.99 -2.84 39.91
N PHE A 44 15.13 -2.73 38.91
CA PHE A 44 15.03 -1.58 38.03
C PHE A 44 13.78 -0.78 38.41
N LEU A 45 13.92 0.52 38.66
CA LEU A 45 12.82 1.42 38.99
C LEU A 45 12.70 2.48 37.90
N LYS A 46 11.49 2.63 37.34
CA LYS A 46 11.15 3.73 36.43
C LYS A 46 10.18 4.66 37.16
N LEU A 47 10.62 5.89 37.40
CA LEU A 47 9.90 6.95 38.11
C LEU A 47 9.23 7.88 37.08
N PHE A 48 7.91 7.89 37.03
CA PHE A 48 7.09 8.70 36.15
C PHE A 48 6.73 10.04 36.81
N HIS A 49 6.89 11.10 36.03
CA HIS A 49 6.55 12.45 36.46
C HIS A 49 5.17 12.85 35.90
N TYR A 50 4.14 12.84 36.75
CA TYR A 50 2.74 13.07 36.34
C TYR A 50 2.52 14.31 35.46
N PRO A 51 3.05 15.50 35.80
CA PRO A 51 2.94 16.71 34.98
C PRO A 51 3.57 16.63 33.58
N GLN A 52 4.47 15.67 33.32
CA GLN A 52 5.14 15.48 32.03
C GLN A 52 4.50 14.39 31.16
N LEU A 53 3.56 13.61 31.71
CA LEU A 53 2.84 12.58 30.98
C LEU A 53 1.82 13.20 30.02
N ASP A 54 1.76 12.66 28.82
CA ASP A 54 0.75 13.01 27.84
C ASP A 54 -0.60 12.36 28.18
N ARG A 55 -1.71 12.99 27.79
CA ARG A 55 -3.07 12.47 28.04
C ARG A 55 -3.26 11.07 27.47
N THR A 56 -2.57 10.72 26.39
CA THR A 56 -2.65 9.40 25.75
C THR A 56 -1.90 8.29 26.49
N GLN A 57 -1.10 8.64 27.50
CA GLN A 57 -0.41 7.67 28.36
C GLN A 57 -1.27 7.20 29.53
N PHE A 58 -2.51 7.69 29.63
CA PHE A 58 -3.48 7.28 30.63
C PHE A 58 -4.59 6.42 30.01
N ASP A 59 -5.06 5.42 30.77
CA ASP A 59 -6.27 4.67 30.42
C ASP A 59 -7.53 5.48 30.73
N LYS A 60 -8.71 4.89 30.52
CA LYS A 60 -10.01 5.56 30.78
C LYS A 60 -10.25 5.82 32.27
N GLN A 61 -9.51 5.15 33.15
CA GLN A 61 -9.58 5.22 34.60
C GLN A 61 -8.54 6.20 35.18
N GLY A 62 -7.67 6.77 34.34
CA GLY A 62 -6.61 7.70 34.75
C GLY A 62 -5.33 7.01 35.23
N ASN A 63 -5.17 5.70 35.02
CA ASN A 63 -3.94 4.98 35.34
C ASN A 63 -2.95 5.06 34.19
N ILE A 64 -1.66 4.98 34.50
CA ILE A 64 -0.59 4.97 33.50
C ILE A 64 -0.65 3.65 32.71
N VAL A 65 -0.91 3.73 31.41
CA VAL A 65 -1.09 2.55 30.52
C VAL A 65 0.11 1.61 30.58
N GLU A 66 1.33 2.16 30.57
CA GLU A 66 2.56 1.36 30.66
C GLU A 66 2.58 0.48 31.93
N ILE A 67 2.18 1.03 33.09
CA ILE A 67 2.16 0.28 34.35
C ILE A 67 1.09 -0.80 34.32
N GLU A 68 -0.11 -0.49 33.83
CA GLU A 68 -1.21 -1.45 33.73
C GLU A 68 -0.90 -2.59 32.75
N VAL A 69 -0.20 -2.28 31.64
CA VAL A 69 0.30 -3.30 30.73
C VAL A 69 1.35 -4.18 31.42
N LEU A 70 2.27 -3.61 32.19
CA LEU A 70 3.30 -4.39 32.90
C LEU A 70 2.71 -5.32 33.97
N LYS A 71 1.64 -4.90 34.66
CA LYS A 71 0.98 -5.70 35.71
C LYS A 71 0.32 -6.99 35.21
N GLN A 72 -0.13 -7.02 33.96
CA GLN A 72 -0.87 -8.15 33.38
C GLN A 72 -0.01 -9.09 32.53
N VAL A 73 1.28 -8.80 32.35
CA VAL A 73 2.15 -9.58 31.46
C VAL A 73 3.10 -10.46 32.25
N GLU A 74 3.07 -11.76 31.97
CA GLU A 74 4.00 -12.73 32.52
C GLU A 74 4.48 -13.65 31.40
N HIS A 75 5.69 -13.38 30.90
CA HIS A 75 6.25 -14.15 29.79
C HIS A 75 7.79 -14.08 29.82
N PRO A 76 8.51 -15.19 29.53
CA PRO A 76 9.97 -15.22 29.61
C PRO A 76 10.66 -14.18 28.71
N ASN A 77 10.04 -13.84 27.58
CA ASN A 77 10.57 -12.84 26.65
C ASN A 77 10.14 -11.38 26.91
N LEU A 78 9.46 -11.12 28.04
CA LEU A 78 9.13 -9.77 28.48
C LEU A 78 9.86 -9.46 29.78
N VAL A 79 10.04 -8.17 30.08
CA VAL A 79 10.49 -7.74 31.40
C VAL A 79 9.44 -8.09 32.44
N GLU A 80 9.89 -8.56 33.60
CA GLU A 80 9.02 -9.04 34.66
C GLU A 80 8.70 -7.89 35.62
N TYR A 81 7.41 -7.67 35.80
CA TYR A 81 6.87 -6.73 36.78
C TYR A 81 7.12 -7.24 38.20
N PHE A 82 7.50 -6.33 39.11
CA PHE A 82 7.72 -6.65 40.52
C PHE A 82 6.75 -5.90 41.43
N ASP A 83 6.67 -4.59 41.29
CA ASP A 83 5.89 -3.73 42.20
C ASP A 83 5.55 -2.38 41.56
N TYR A 84 4.60 -1.65 42.14
CA TYR A 84 4.26 -0.29 41.77
C TYR A 84 3.89 0.55 42.99
N GLY A 85 4.05 1.86 42.89
CA GLY A 85 3.61 2.78 43.93
C GLY A 85 3.55 4.23 43.47
N GLU A 86 3.16 5.10 44.38
CA GLU A 86 3.14 6.54 44.18
C GLU A 86 3.90 7.21 45.32
N VAL A 87 4.63 8.27 45.01
CA VAL A 87 5.38 9.04 45.99
C VAL A 87 5.21 10.52 45.71
N VAL A 88 5.22 11.33 46.77
CA VAL A 88 5.23 12.79 46.65
C VAL A 88 6.61 13.28 47.04
N LEU A 89 7.29 13.94 46.09
CA LEU A 89 8.62 14.52 46.28
C LEU A 89 8.52 16.00 45.92
N ASP A 90 9.04 16.88 46.78
CA ASP A 90 9.02 18.34 46.57
C ASP A 90 7.64 18.90 46.15
N SER A 91 6.57 18.42 46.80
CA SER A 91 5.17 18.78 46.50
C SER A 91 4.67 18.38 45.10
N GLN A 92 5.38 17.51 44.39
CA GLN A 92 4.99 16.95 43.11
C GLN A 92 4.68 15.46 43.24
N LYS A 93 3.63 15.02 42.56
CA LYS A 93 3.21 13.61 42.54
C LYS A 93 4.03 12.84 41.50
N PHE A 94 4.55 11.70 41.89
CA PHE A 94 5.23 10.74 41.03
C PHE A 94 4.59 9.36 41.17
N ALA A 95 4.60 8.59 40.10
CA ALA A 95 4.35 7.16 40.14
C ALA A 95 5.66 6.43 39.88
N TYR A 96 5.84 5.23 40.40
CA TYR A 96 6.96 4.37 40.02
C TYR A 96 6.49 2.95 39.72
N VAL A 97 7.22 2.30 38.83
CA VAL A 97 7.13 0.85 38.61
C VAL A 97 8.50 0.24 38.87
N VAL A 98 8.49 -0.90 39.56
CA VAL A 98 9.66 -1.71 39.84
C VAL A 98 9.59 -2.97 39.00
N LEU A 99 10.68 -3.25 38.31
CA LEU A 99 10.87 -4.39 37.43
C LEU A 99 12.05 -5.22 37.92
N ASN A 100 12.06 -6.50 37.58
CA ASN A 100 13.21 -7.35 37.86
C ASN A 100 14.45 -6.84 37.11
N PHE A 101 15.59 -6.84 37.80
CA PHE A 101 16.85 -6.45 37.20
C PHE A 101 17.32 -7.55 36.24
N ILE A 102 17.56 -7.17 34.99
CA ILE A 102 18.09 -8.06 33.95
C ILE A 102 19.62 -7.96 33.96
N SER A 103 20.30 -9.05 34.28
CA SER A 103 21.76 -9.12 34.22
C SER A 103 22.22 -9.39 32.78
N GLY A 104 22.43 -8.32 32.02
CA GLY A 104 22.88 -8.44 30.63
C GLY A 104 23.04 -7.09 29.93
N GLU A 105 22.90 -7.08 28.61
CA GLU A 105 23.13 -5.90 27.76
C GLU A 105 21.99 -5.68 26.75
N THR A 106 21.85 -4.44 26.28
CA THR A 106 20.90 -4.10 25.21
C THR A 106 21.45 -4.56 23.84
N LEU A 107 20.55 -4.76 22.86
CA LEU A 107 21.00 -5.04 21.50
C LEU A 107 21.82 -3.88 20.92
N MET A 108 21.55 -2.64 21.32
CA MET A 108 22.35 -1.48 20.96
C MET A 108 23.79 -1.59 21.49
N ASP A 109 24.00 -1.98 22.75
CA ASP A 109 25.36 -2.10 23.31
C ASP A 109 26.18 -3.17 22.58
N LYS A 110 25.54 -4.31 22.30
CA LYS A 110 26.17 -5.38 21.51
C LYS A 110 26.40 -4.97 20.05
N LEU A 111 25.46 -4.29 19.40
CA LEU A 111 25.64 -3.74 18.04
C LEU A 111 26.80 -2.74 17.97
N LYS A 112 26.98 -1.88 18.98
CA LYS A 112 28.12 -0.95 19.02
C LYS A 112 29.47 -1.67 19.08
N ARG A 113 29.53 -2.81 19.77
CA ARG A 113 30.75 -3.62 19.92
C ARG A 113 31.03 -4.48 18.67
N GLU A 114 30.01 -5.16 18.17
CA GLU A 114 30.15 -6.22 17.16
C GLU A 114 29.74 -5.78 15.75
N HIS A 115 29.13 -4.61 15.61
CA HIS A 115 28.55 -4.02 14.39
C HIS A 115 27.38 -4.81 13.78
N THR A 116 27.42 -6.14 13.83
CA THR A 116 26.39 -7.06 13.31
C THR A 116 26.33 -8.34 14.13
N PHE A 117 25.21 -9.03 14.04
CA PHE A 117 24.99 -10.35 14.63
C PHE A 117 25.14 -11.43 13.57
N ASN A 118 25.59 -12.62 13.98
CA ASN A 118 25.52 -13.78 13.08
C ASN A 118 24.06 -14.25 12.93
N TRP A 119 23.79 -15.03 11.88
CA TRP A 119 22.43 -15.45 11.55
C TRP A 119 21.74 -16.23 12.68
N TYR A 120 22.45 -17.15 13.34
CA TYR A 120 21.86 -17.98 14.41
C TYR A 120 21.45 -17.15 15.63
N GLU A 121 22.32 -16.23 16.06
CA GLU A 121 22.02 -15.30 17.15
C GLU A 121 20.86 -14.37 16.79
N ALA A 122 20.91 -13.72 15.62
CA ALA A 122 19.84 -12.84 15.18
C ALA A 122 18.50 -13.60 15.07
N ASN A 123 18.50 -14.82 14.55
CA ASN A 123 17.32 -15.67 14.44
C ASN A 123 16.73 -16.02 15.83
N SER A 124 17.60 -16.40 16.78
CA SER A 124 17.19 -16.69 18.17
C SER A 124 16.57 -15.46 18.85
N ILE A 125 17.20 -14.30 18.69
CA ILE A 125 16.74 -13.04 19.27
C ILE A 125 15.37 -12.65 18.73
N ILE A 126 15.22 -12.68 17.41
CA ILE A 126 13.98 -12.29 16.76
C ILE A 126 12.85 -13.26 17.10
N LYS A 127 13.11 -14.58 17.22
CA LYS A 127 12.13 -15.53 17.74
C LYS A 127 11.73 -15.20 19.18
N GLY A 128 12.66 -14.79 20.04
CA GLY A 128 12.35 -14.31 21.39
C GLY A 128 11.41 -13.11 21.40
N VAL A 129 11.71 -12.08 20.59
CA VAL A 129 10.84 -10.89 20.44
C VAL A 129 9.46 -11.29 19.88
N LEU A 130 9.42 -12.12 18.85
CA LEU A 130 8.16 -12.62 18.26
C LEU A 130 7.32 -13.41 19.25
N ASN A 131 7.92 -14.25 20.10
CA ASN A 131 7.20 -14.97 21.14
C ASN A 131 6.59 -14.01 22.18
N GLY A 132 7.34 -12.98 22.60
CA GLY A 132 6.83 -11.93 23.49
C GLY A 132 5.65 -11.17 22.88
N LEU A 133 5.74 -10.79 21.60
CA LEU A 133 4.65 -10.09 20.93
C LEU A 133 3.45 -11.00 20.63
N ARG A 134 3.68 -12.27 20.29
CA ARG A 134 2.60 -13.26 20.13
C ARG A 134 1.76 -13.33 21.40
N TYR A 135 2.41 -13.36 22.57
CA TYR A 135 1.73 -13.31 23.86
C TYR A 135 0.91 -12.03 24.02
N LEU A 136 1.51 -10.85 23.84
CA LEU A 136 0.83 -9.55 23.96
C LEU A 136 -0.38 -9.40 23.02
N HIS A 137 -0.24 -9.87 21.77
CA HIS A 137 -1.30 -9.82 20.76
C HIS A 137 -2.43 -10.81 21.04
N SER A 138 -2.19 -11.83 21.88
CA SER A 138 -3.17 -12.86 22.25
C SER A 138 -3.95 -12.58 23.55
N LEU A 139 -3.58 -11.52 24.28
CA LEU A 139 -4.31 -11.10 25.48
C LEU A 139 -5.77 -10.78 25.15
N SER A 140 -6.67 -10.94 26.13
CA SER A 140 -8.10 -10.62 26.00
C SER A 140 -8.34 -9.19 25.52
N SER A 141 -7.49 -8.26 25.97
CA SER A 141 -7.32 -6.94 25.38
C SER A 141 -5.95 -6.90 24.69
N PRO A 142 -5.87 -7.10 23.36
CA PRO A 142 -4.60 -7.16 22.66
C PRO A 142 -3.78 -5.89 22.82
N VAL A 143 -2.49 -6.04 23.12
CA VAL A 143 -1.56 -4.92 23.32
C VAL A 143 -0.64 -4.77 22.10
N ILE A 144 -0.60 -3.59 21.49
CA ILE A 144 0.39 -3.22 20.46
C ILE A 144 1.54 -2.50 21.16
N HIS A 145 2.79 -2.88 20.88
CA HIS A 145 3.97 -2.32 21.55
C HIS A 145 4.43 -0.97 20.98
N ASN A 146 4.34 -0.80 19.65
CA ASN A 146 4.69 0.40 18.86
C ASN A 146 6.16 0.86 18.85
N ASP A 147 7.00 0.42 19.79
CA ASP A 147 8.41 0.85 19.85
C ASP A 147 9.43 -0.31 19.95
N ILE A 148 9.27 -1.33 19.11
CA ILE A 148 10.27 -2.40 19.02
C ILE A 148 11.48 -1.92 18.23
N ASN A 149 12.61 -1.77 18.92
CA ASN A 149 13.88 -1.39 18.33
C ASN A 149 15.07 -1.92 19.18
N HIS A 150 16.30 -1.73 18.70
CA HIS A 150 17.52 -2.20 19.35
C HIS A 150 17.82 -1.61 20.76
N LEU A 151 17.17 -0.50 21.15
CA LEU A 151 17.27 0.10 22.49
C LEU A 151 16.34 -0.56 23.51
N ASN A 152 15.23 -1.15 23.05
CA ASN A 152 14.14 -1.66 23.89
C ASN A 152 14.14 -3.20 23.98
N VAL A 153 15.22 -3.84 23.54
CA VAL A 153 15.42 -5.29 23.63
C VAL A 153 16.76 -5.57 24.31
N MET A 154 16.75 -6.42 25.32
CA MET A 154 17.93 -6.88 26.06
C MET A 154 18.13 -8.38 25.95
N LEU A 155 19.38 -8.80 26.13
CA LEU A 155 19.77 -10.19 26.33
C LEU A 155 20.03 -10.40 27.81
N ASP A 156 19.24 -11.25 28.47
CA ASP A 156 19.51 -11.73 29.82
C ASP A 156 20.56 -12.85 29.78
N LEU A 157 21.72 -12.59 30.39
CA LEU A 157 22.89 -13.47 30.39
C LEU A 157 23.04 -14.25 31.70
N THR A 158 22.00 -14.26 32.55
CA THR A 158 22.04 -14.97 33.84
C THR A 158 22.15 -16.49 33.66
N SER A 159 21.60 -17.02 32.57
CA SER A 159 21.65 -18.44 32.24
C SER A 159 22.71 -18.73 31.16
N LYS A 160 23.07 -20.01 30.97
CA LYS A 160 24.00 -20.42 29.90
C LYS A 160 23.53 -20.02 28.51
N VAL A 161 22.22 -19.92 28.30
CA VAL A 161 21.60 -19.49 27.05
C VAL A 161 21.00 -18.10 27.28
N ALA A 162 21.40 -17.14 26.45
CA ALA A 162 20.86 -15.79 26.55
C ALA A 162 19.36 -15.78 26.28
N ILE A 163 18.58 -15.15 27.15
CA ILE A 163 17.12 -15.01 26.98
C ILE A 163 16.83 -13.59 26.50
N THR A 164 16.18 -13.46 25.34
CA THR A 164 15.77 -12.15 24.83
C THR A 164 14.57 -11.61 25.59
N LYS A 165 14.65 -10.36 26.06
CA LYS A 165 13.58 -9.66 26.78
C LYS A 165 13.26 -8.31 26.14
N ILE A 166 11.97 -8.02 25.97
CA ILE A 166 11.45 -6.69 25.63
C ILE A 166 11.31 -5.90 26.94
N ILE A 167 11.87 -4.69 27.00
CA ILE A 167 12.13 -4.00 28.28
C ILE A 167 11.46 -2.63 28.47
N ASP A 168 10.88 -2.02 27.44
CA ASP A 168 10.32 -0.66 27.54
C ASP A 168 8.95 -0.59 26.87
N PHE A 169 7.90 -0.34 27.66
CA PHE A 169 6.51 -0.35 27.22
C PHE A 169 5.92 1.07 27.13
N GLY A 170 6.78 2.10 27.06
CA GLY A 170 6.37 3.49 27.11
C GLY A 170 5.45 3.98 25.98
N TYR A 171 5.39 3.24 24.86
CA TYR A 171 4.49 3.49 23.73
C TYR A 171 3.46 2.36 23.53
N ALA A 172 3.41 1.40 24.45
CA ALA A 172 2.48 0.29 24.38
C ALA A 172 1.05 0.78 24.64
N ARG A 173 0.09 0.12 24.00
CA ARG A 173 -1.32 0.50 24.06
C ARG A 173 -2.24 -0.68 23.81
N TYR A 174 -3.47 -0.56 24.26
CA TYR A 174 -4.51 -1.50 23.88
C TYR A 174 -4.98 -1.23 22.45
N LEU A 175 -5.25 -2.29 21.69
CA LEU A 175 -5.70 -2.23 20.29
C LEU A 175 -7.00 -1.42 20.14
N GLU A 176 -7.88 -1.46 21.14
CA GLU A 176 -9.18 -0.77 21.15
C GLU A 176 -9.10 0.73 21.48
N GLN A 177 -7.95 1.24 21.93
CA GLN A 177 -7.80 2.66 22.25
C GLN A 177 -7.88 3.51 20.97
N SER A 178 -8.28 4.79 21.10
CA SER A 178 -8.35 5.72 19.98
C SER A 178 -6.98 5.99 19.35
N ASN A 179 -6.94 6.09 18.02
CA ASN A 179 -5.75 6.43 17.26
C ASN A 179 -5.51 7.95 17.10
N LEU A 180 -6.50 8.79 17.41
CA LEU A 180 -6.51 10.19 16.97
C LEU A 180 -5.41 11.06 17.60
N ASP A 181 -5.00 10.74 18.84
CA ASP A 181 -4.13 11.61 19.65
C ASP A 181 -2.79 10.96 20.05
N PHE A 182 -2.45 9.78 19.52
CA PHE A 182 -1.27 9.02 19.98
C PHE A 182 0.04 9.80 19.82
N LEU A 183 0.80 9.93 20.91
CA LEU A 183 2.08 10.64 20.92
C LEU A 183 3.17 9.83 20.20
N LYS A 184 3.54 10.28 18.99
CA LYS A 184 4.61 9.67 18.18
C LYS A 184 6.00 10.26 18.42
N THR A 185 6.09 11.38 19.15
CA THR A 185 7.37 12.09 19.36
C THR A 185 8.36 11.17 20.06
N GLY A 186 9.54 10.96 19.46
CA GLY A 186 10.61 10.11 20.01
C GLY A 186 10.70 8.72 19.39
N LEU A 187 9.67 8.27 18.66
CA LEU A 187 9.74 7.01 17.92
C LEU A 187 10.77 7.09 16.80
N ASN A 188 11.49 5.98 16.57
CA ASN A 188 12.49 5.91 15.52
C ASN A 188 11.84 5.56 14.16
N PRO A 189 11.88 6.46 13.17
CA PRO A 189 11.16 6.28 11.90
C PRO A 189 11.70 5.11 11.08
N PHE A 190 12.93 4.64 11.30
CA PHE A 190 13.47 3.47 10.60
C PHE A 190 12.85 2.14 11.06
N TYR A 191 12.21 2.13 12.22
CA TYR A 191 11.51 0.96 12.78
C TYR A 191 9.99 1.06 12.64
N GLN A 192 9.45 2.26 12.38
CA GLN A 192 8.02 2.49 12.25
C GLN A 192 7.46 2.02 10.91
N ALA A 193 6.35 1.29 10.90
CA ALA A 193 5.64 0.96 9.67
C ALA A 193 5.07 2.23 8.99
N SER A 194 5.02 2.25 7.66
CA SER A 194 4.68 3.45 6.90
C SER A 194 3.28 4.02 7.22
N GLU A 195 2.32 3.15 7.56
CA GLU A 195 0.96 3.54 7.95
C GLU A 195 0.90 4.26 9.31
N THR A 196 1.89 4.05 10.18
CA THR A 196 1.92 4.67 11.52
C THR A 196 2.22 6.18 11.45
N PHE A 197 2.83 6.66 10.36
CA PHE A 197 2.95 8.10 10.10
C PHE A 197 1.59 8.77 9.95
N ASN A 198 0.56 8.04 9.52
CA ASN A 198 -0.84 8.48 9.45
C ASN A 198 -1.68 8.01 10.65
N ASN A 199 -1.05 7.72 11.80
CA ASN A 199 -1.68 7.25 13.03
C ASN A 199 -2.46 5.93 12.90
N VAL A 200 -2.11 5.07 11.93
CA VAL A 200 -2.69 3.74 11.82
C VAL A 200 -1.74 2.75 12.50
N PHE A 201 -2.14 2.26 13.67
CA PHE A 201 -1.38 1.28 14.46
C PHE A 201 -2.12 -0.05 14.50
N SER A 202 -1.39 -1.16 14.37
CA SER A 202 -1.96 -2.51 14.37
C SER A 202 -0.94 -3.54 14.85
N VAL A 203 -1.38 -4.78 15.06
CA VAL A 203 -0.43 -5.89 15.30
C VAL A 203 0.62 -6.01 14.17
N GLN A 204 0.25 -5.68 12.93
CA GLN A 204 1.14 -5.73 11.77
C GLN A 204 2.18 -4.61 11.75
N SER A 205 1.95 -3.49 12.47
CA SER A 205 2.97 -2.45 12.60
C SER A 205 4.10 -2.89 13.53
N ASP A 206 3.80 -3.65 14.60
CA ASP A 206 4.84 -4.28 15.43
C ASP A 206 5.67 -5.30 14.62
N LEU A 207 5.01 -6.12 13.79
CA LEU A 207 5.70 -7.11 12.95
C LEU A 207 6.64 -6.46 11.92
N PHE A 208 6.29 -5.27 11.42
CA PHE A 208 7.20 -4.47 10.60
C PHE A 208 8.42 -4.02 11.42
N SER A 209 8.22 -3.52 12.63
CA SER A 209 9.32 -3.10 13.52
C SER A 209 10.27 -4.25 13.86
N ILE A 210 9.75 -5.47 14.03
CA ILE A 210 10.57 -6.68 14.16
C ILE A 210 11.35 -6.95 12.86
N GLY A 211 10.73 -6.83 11.69
CA GLY A 211 11.42 -6.95 10.40
C GLY A 211 12.57 -5.95 10.26
N ALA A 212 12.37 -4.71 10.71
CA ALA A 212 13.40 -3.67 10.70
C ALA A 212 14.52 -3.96 11.69
N LEU A 213 14.18 -4.47 12.89
CA LEU A 213 15.15 -4.94 13.86
C LEU A 213 15.95 -6.12 13.32
N TYR A 214 15.30 -7.10 12.71
CA TYR A 214 15.97 -8.28 12.15
C TYR A 214 16.94 -7.89 11.04
N TYR A 215 16.51 -6.99 10.14
CA TYR A 215 17.38 -6.41 9.13
C TYR A 215 18.59 -5.71 9.77
N HIS A 216 18.37 -4.86 10.78
CA HIS A 216 19.46 -4.13 11.45
C HIS A 216 20.47 -5.08 12.11
N LEU A 217 20.01 -6.12 12.81
CA LEU A 217 20.91 -7.10 13.43
C LEU A 217 21.81 -7.78 12.40
N LEU A 218 21.30 -8.08 11.21
CA LEU A 218 22.04 -8.78 10.15
C LEU A 218 22.93 -7.85 9.30
N GLU A 219 22.46 -6.65 8.97
CA GLU A 219 23.12 -5.72 8.05
C GLU A 219 23.95 -4.66 8.76
N GLY A 220 23.72 -4.42 10.06
CA GLY A 220 24.44 -3.46 10.90
C GLY A 220 23.92 -2.03 10.85
N LEU A 221 22.97 -1.78 9.95
CA LEU A 221 22.20 -0.53 9.87
C LEU A 221 20.72 -0.88 9.65
N PRO A 222 19.78 -0.04 10.11
CA PRO A 222 18.37 -0.29 9.87
C PRO A 222 18.01 -0.16 8.38
N PRO A 223 16.85 -0.69 7.94
CA PRO A 223 16.50 -0.68 6.53
C PRO A 223 16.28 0.75 6.03
N TRP A 224 16.74 1.03 4.82
CA TRP A 224 16.70 2.37 4.19
C TRP A 224 17.35 3.47 5.03
N PHE A 225 18.36 3.11 5.84
CA PHE A 225 19.10 4.08 6.63
C PHE A 225 19.69 5.19 5.76
N VAL A 226 19.49 6.42 6.21
CA VAL A 226 20.15 7.61 5.68
C VAL A 226 20.76 8.38 6.83
N ASP A 227 21.93 8.96 6.58
CA ASP A 227 22.55 9.87 7.53
C ASP A 227 21.82 11.21 7.48
N ILE A 228 21.31 11.63 8.64
CA ILE A 228 20.45 12.81 8.76
C ILE A 228 21.17 13.81 9.65
N PRO A 229 21.44 15.04 9.16
CA PRO A 229 22.07 16.07 9.97
C PRO A 229 21.28 16.30 11.27
N LYS A 230 21.97 16.23 12.42
CA LYS A 230 21.37 16.32 13.76
C LYS A 230 20.70 17.66 14.10
N TYR A 231 20.79 18.67 13.23
CA TYR A 231 20.30 20.03 13.49
C TYR A 231 19.16 20.41 12.54
N GLY A 232 17.99 20.75 13.10
CA GLY A 232 17.00 21.61 12.43
C GLY A 232 15.96 20.94 11.52
N LEU A 233 15.83 19.61 11.53
CA LEU A 233 14.75 18.93 10.80
C LEU A 233 13.54 18.71 11.73
N ASP A 234 12.41 19.30 11.34
CA ASP A 234 11.10 18.97 11.91
C ASP A 234 10.76 17.49 11.63
N GLN A 235 10.03 16.85 12.54
CA GLN A 235 9.65 15.43 12.49
C GLN A 235 8.97 15.08 11.16
N VAL A 236 8.15 15.98 10.61
CA VAL A 236 7.50 15.80 9.29
C VAL A 236 8.53 15.66 8.15
N LYS A 237 9.62 16.43 8.18
CA LYS A 237 10.68 16.36 7.16
C LYS A 237 11.43 15.03 7.26
N LEU A 238 11.70 14.58 8.48
CA LEU A 238 12.33 13.30 8.76
C LEU A 238 11.48 12.13 8.23
N GLU A 239 10.18 12.12 8.53
CA GLU A 239 9.25 11.11 8.04
C GLU A 239 9.18 11.07 6.51
N ASN A 240 9.15 12.24 5.85
CA ASN A 240 9.15 12.33 4.39
C ASN A 240 10.45 11.77 3.76
N ILE A 241 11.62 12.08 4.32
CA ILE A 241 12.90 11.54 3.83
C ILE A 241 12.90 10.01 3.93
N VAL A 242 12.47 9.45 5.07
CA VAL A 242 12.40 8.00 5.25
C VAL A 242 11.41 7.36 4.27
N LEU A 243 10.26 7.99 4.03
CA LEU A 243 9.28 7.51 3.05
C LEU A 243 9.80 7.56 1.60
N GLU A 244 10.59 8.57 1.24
CA GLU A 244 11.24 8.65 -0.07
C GLU A 244 12.29 7.55 -0.26
N GLU A 245 13.12 7.31 0.75
CA GLU A 245 14.11 6.24 0.72
C GLU A 245 13.48 4.86 0.64
N ARG A 246 12.34 4.64 1.30
CA ARG A 246 11.54 3.41 1.20
C ARG A 246 11.01 3.11 -0.20
N ARG A 247 10.97 4.09 -1.11
CA ARG A 247 10.64 3.85 -2.53
C ARG A 247 11.76 3.12 -3.28
N LYS A 248 12.97 3.10 -2.72
CA LYS A 248 14.12 2.34 -3.26
C LYS A 248 14.01 0.87 -2.83
N PRO A 249 14.58 -0.06 -3.62
CA PRO A 249 14.63 -1.48 -3.23
C PRO A 249 15.31 -1.66 -1.87
N LEU A 250 14.80 -2.59 -1.08
CA LEU A 250 15.52 -3.10 0.08
C LEU A 250 16.79 -3.82 -0.39
N ARG A 251 17.95 -3.26 -0.01
CA ARG A 251 19.27 -3.79 -0.38
C ARG A 251 19.75 -4.77 0.70
N PHE A 252 20.59 -5.72 0.32
CA PHE A 252 21.24 -6.64 1.26
C PHE A 252 22.71 -6.70 0.90
N THR A 253 23.57 -6.37 1.86
CA THR A 253 25.03 -6.38 1.69
C THR A 253 25.61 -7.64 2.31
N ARG A 254 25.10 -8.05 3.47
CA ARG A 254 25.64 -9.16 4.26
C ARG A 254 24.79 -10.43 4.15
N VAL A 255 23.46 -10.29 4.15
CA VAL A 255 22.55 -11.44 4.04
C VAL A 255 22.65 -12.01 2.63
N LYS A 256 23.06 -13.28 2.52
CA LYS A 256 23.13 -13.99 1.24
C LYS A 256 21.94 -14.91 1.01
N ASP A 257 21.48 -15.56 2.07
CA ASP A 257 20.40 -16.54 2.07
C ASP A 257 19.08 -15.98 1.48
N VAL A 258 18.48 -16.75 0.58
CA VAL A 258 17.28 -16.36 -0.16
C VAL A 258 16.04 -16.40 0.74
N ALA A 259 15.96 -17.38 1.65
CA ALA A 259 14.83 -17.51 2.56
C ALA A 259 14.74 -16.30 3.51
N THR A 260 15.86 -15.94 4.15
CA THR A 260 15.97 -14.78 5.04
C THR A 260 15.64 -13.48 4.32
N LYS A 261 16.13 -13.28 3.09
CA LYS A 261 15.77 -12.11 2.26
C LYS A 261 14.26 -12.05 1.99
N SER A 262 13.64 -13.18 1.71
CA SER A 262 12.21 -13.26 1.40
C SER A 262 11.36 -12.96 2.64
N ILE A 263 11.76 -13.49 3.79
CA ILE A 263 11.16 -13.18 5.11
C ILE A 263 11.27 -11.68 5.40
N LEU A 264 12.45 -11.09 5.26
CA LEU A 264 12.67 -9.65 5.51
C LEU A 264 11.86 -8.77 4.56
N ARG A 265 11.81 -9.12 3.26
CA ARG A 265 10.97 -8.41 2.28
C ARG A 265 9.48 -8.51 2.59
N LYS A 266 9.02 -9.67 3.08
CA LYS A 266 7.63 -9.86 3.51
C LYS A 266 7.31 -9.04 4.75
N ALA A 267 8.17 -9.08 5.78
CA ALA A 267 7.98 -8.31 7.01
C ALA A 267 8.03 -6.79 6.79
N LEU A 268 8.90 -6.33 5.89
CA LEU A 268 9.12 -4.90 5.59
C LEU A 268 8.27 -4.39 4.41
N ASN A 269 7.24 -5.13 3.98
CA ASN A 269 6.40 -4.70 2.87
C ASN A 269 5.55 -3.47 3.26
N SER A 270 5.47 -2.49 2.36
CA SER A 270 4.66 -1.28 2.57
C SER A 270 3.16 -1.56 2.58
N ASP A 271 2.73 -2.59 1.84
CA ASP A 271 1.34 -3.06 1.84
C ASP A 271 1.12 -4.04 3.00
N THR A 272 0.19 -3.72 3.90
CA THR A 272 -0.23 -4.59 5.00
C THR A 272 -0.77 -5.93 4.51
N GLU A 273 -1.33 -5.99 3.30
CA GLU A 273 -1.83 -7.25 2.76
C GLU A 273 -0.72 -8.25 2.42
N ASN A 274 0.47 -7.74 2.15
CA ASN A 274 1.63 -8.57 1.83
C ASN A 274 2.54 -8.81 3.04
N ARG A 275 2.20 -8.31 4.23
CA ARG A 275 2.95 -8.54 5.48
C ARG A 275 2.51 -9.81 6.20
N PHE A 276 3.32 -10.26 7.16
CA PHE A 276 2.89 -11.27 8.11
C PHE A 276 1.69 -10.76 8.90
N LYS A 277 0.63 -11.58 8.97
CA LYS A 277 -0.61 -11.21 9.68
C LYS A 277 -0.49 -11.42 11.19
N THR A 278 0.32 -12.39 11.61
CA THR A 278 0.51 -12.76 13.02
C THR A 278 1.99 -13.04 13.30
N ALA A 279 2.38 -12.91 14.57
CA ALA A 279 3.71 -13.31 15.03
C ALA A 279 3.97 -14.81 14.81
N SER A 280 2.95 -15.67 14.93
CA SER A 280 3.05 -17.11 14.65
C SER A 280 3.46 -17.38 13.21
N ALA A 281 2.80 -16.76 12.23
CA ALA A 281 3.15 -16.93 10.81
C ALA A 281 4.58 -16.48 10.49
N PHE A 282 5.09 -15.47 11.20
CA PHE A 282 6.48 -15.02 11.08
C PHE A 282 7.43 -16.07 11.68
N ILE A 283 7.14 -16.61 12.86
CA ILE A 283 7.93 -17.70 13.47
C ILE A 283 7.96 -18.94 12.56
N GLU A 284 6.81 -19.38 12.05
CA GLU A 284 6.68 -20.53 11.13
C GLU A 284 7.55 -20.32 9.87
N ALA A 285 7.54 -19.11 9.30
CA ALA A 285 8.41 -18.78 8.18
C ALA A 285 9.90 -18.86 8.53
N MET A 286 10.29 -18.38 9.72
CA MET A 286 11.67 -18.47 10.22
C MET A 286 12.11 -19.89 10.59
N ASN A 287 11.15 -20.80 10.80
CA ASN A 287 11.40 -22.24 10.97
C ASN A 287 11.44 -22.99 9.63
N GLY A 288 11.01 -22.36 8.53
CA GLY A 288 10.84 -23.02 7.23
C GLY A 288 9.55 -23.82 7.09
N GLU A 289 8.62 -23.70 8.05
CA GLU A 289 7.31 -24.37 8.07
C GLU A 289 6.30 -23.66 7.16
N LEU A 290 6.45 -22.34 7.00
CA LEU A 290 5.68 -21.53 6.07
C LEU A 290 6.56 -21.12 4.88
N LEU A 291 6.23 -21.60 3.68
CA LEU A 291 6.91 -21.19 2.46
C LEU A 291 6.64 -19.70 2.19
N VAL A 292 7.68 -18.89 2.31
CA VAL A 292 7.67 -17.50 1.84
C VAL A 292 8.19 -17.53 0.42
N GLU A 293 7.28 -17.40 -0.55
CA GLU A 293 7.66 -17.28 -1.95
C GLU A 293 8.75 -16.22 -2.10
N PRO A 294 9.82 -16.51 -2.88
CA PRO A 294 10.83 -15.52 -3.17
C PRO A 294 10.12 -14.30 -3.76
N LEU A 295 10.07 -13.23 -2.98
CA LEU A 295 9.91 -11.91 -3.54
C LEU A 295 11.18 -11.71 -4.35
N HIS A 296 11.15 -12.15 -5.62
CA HIS A 296 12.12 -11.74 -6.63
C HIS A 296 12.31 -10.25 -6.44
N ALA A 297 13.55 -9.77 -6.59
CA ALA A 297 13.85 -8.36 -6.53
C ALA A 297 13.16 -7.66 -7.72
N THR A 298 11.83 -7.55 -7.66
CA THR A 298 10.99 -6.75 -8.52
C THR A 298 11.17 -5.33 -8.04
N ASN A 299 12.32 -4.77 -8.35
CA ASN A 299 12.35 -3.38 -8.81
C ASN A 299 11.62 -3.36 -10.16
N GLY A 300 10.31 -3.44 -10.05
CA GLY A 300 9.35 -3.59 -11.11
C GLY A 300 8.05 -3.61 -10.36
N LYS A 301 7.30 -2.53 -10.49
CA LYS A 301 5.95 -2.43 -9.94
C LYS A 301 5.25 -3.75 -10.22
N LYS A 302 4.79 -4.44 -9.18
CA LYS A 302 3.75 -5.45 -9.38
C LYS A 302 2.60 -4.71 -10.03
N THR A 303 2.38 -5.02 -11.30
CA THR A 303 1.16 -4.75 -12.05
C THR A 303 -0.03 -5.03 -11.14
N LYS A 304 -0.93 -4.07 -11.06
CA LYS A 304 -2.04 -4.13 -10.10
C LYS A 304 -2.98 -5.29 -10.49
N LYS A 305 -3.11 -6.22 -9.54
CA LYS A 305 -4.33 -6.92 -9.10
C LYS A 305 -4.88 -8.03 -10.02
N LYS A 306 -4.61 -9.27 -9.62
CA LYS A 306 -5.45 -10.46 -9.93
C LYS A 306 -6.85 -10.23 -9.36
N MET A 307 -7.86 -10.12 -10.21
CA MET A 307 -9.27 -10.14 -9.80
C MET A 307 -9.90 -11.47 -10.18
N SER A 308 -10.48 -12.16 -9.19
CA SER A 308 -11.16 -13.45 -9.39
C SER A 308 -12.61 -13.23 -9.83
N LYS A 309 -13.00 -13.88 -10.94
CA LYS A 309 -14.28 -14.50 -11.40
C LYS A 309 -15.67 -14.07 -10.87
N LYS A 310 -15.86 -13.09 -9.99
CA LYS A 310 -17.20 -12.72 -9.48
C LYS A 310 -17.40 -11.21 -9.36
N GLY A 311 -18.04 -10.63 -10.38
CA GLY A 311 -18.59 -9.28 -10.38
C GLY A 311 -19.90 -9.24 -11.18
N LYS A 312 -20.51 -8.05 -11.30
CA LYS A 312 -21.76 -7.87 -12.05
C LYS A 312 -21.54 -7.70 -13.56
N GLY A 313 -20.29 -7.78 -14.04
CA GLY A 313 -19.95 -7.60 -15.44
C GLY A 313 -20.49 -6.28 -16.00
N PHE A 314 -21.02 -6.30 -17.22
CA PHE A 314 -21.71 -5.17 -17.83
C PHE A 314 -23.00 -4.75 -17.12
N GLY A 315 -23.55 -5.59 -16.25
CA GLY A 315 -24.63 -5.20 -15.32
C GLY A 315 -24.22 -4.15 -14.28
N ALA A 316 -22.92 -3.94 -14.06
CA ALA A 316 -22.41 -2.85 -13.22
C ALA A 316 -22.37 -1.49 -13.93
N ILE A 317 -22.34 -1.48 -15.27
CA ILE A 317 -22.37 -0.28 -16.07
C ILE A 317 -23.85 0.03 -16.34
N ALA A 318 -24.35 1.21 -16.02
CA ALA A 318 -25.69 1.60 -16.45
C ALA A 318 -25.65 2.33 -17.78
N GLY A 319 -26.72 2.22 -18.57
CA GLY A 319 -26.78 2.82 -19.90
C GLY A 319 -25.72 2.24 -20.86
N MET A 320 -25.36 3.02 -21.86
CA MET A 320 -24.41 2.68 -22.93
C MET A 320 -24.77 1.39 -23.69
N GLN A 321 -26.07 1.10 -23.80
CA GLN A 321 -26.56 -0.16 -24.39
C GLN A 321 -26.02 -0.42 -25.80
N PRO A 322 -26.00 0.56 -26.73
CA PRO A 322 -25.46 0.32 -28.08
C PRO A 322 -23.98 -0.09 -28.08
N LEU A 323 -23.17 0.45 -27.15
CA LEU A 323 -21.77 0.08 -27.02
C LEU A 323 -21.63 -1.34 -26.46
N LYS A 324 -22.44 -1.69 -25.45
CA LYS A 324 -22.43 -3.03 -24.85
C LYS A 324 -22.87 -4.08 -25.85
N ASP A 325 -23.93 -3.83 -26.61
CA ASP A 325 -24.43 -4.76 -27.62
C ASP A 325 -23.40 -5.00 -28.73
N MET A 326 -22.72 -3.94 -29.17
CA MET A 326 -21.62 -4.04 -30.13
C MET A 326 -20.48 -4.90 -29.58
N VAL A 327 -20.01 -4.61 -28.35
CA VAL A 327 -18.92 -5.39 -27.73
C VAL A 327 -19.35 -6.82 -27.44
N GLN A 328 -20.62 -7.04 -27.08
CA GLN A 328 -21.19 -8.36 -26.86
C GLN A 328 -21.06 -9.19 -28.15
N LEU A 329 -21.58 -8.68 -29.26
CA LEU A 329 -21.63 -9.38 -30.54
C LEU A 329 -20.25 -9.55 -31.18
N ASP A 330 -19.46 -8.48 -31.25
CA ASP A 330 -18.22 -8.45 -32.02
C ASP A 330 -17.02 -9.07 -31.28
N VAL A 331 -17.12 -9.21 -29.96
CA VAL A 331 -16.00 -9.63 -29.11
C VAL A 331 -16.40 -10.74 -28.13
N ILE A 332 -17.36 -10.52 -27.24
CA ILE A 332 -17.68 -11.46 -26.15
C ILE A 332 -18.23 -12.78 -26.71
N ASP A 333 -19.20 -12.72 -27.62
CA ASP A 333 -19.81 -13.89 -28.24
C ASP A 333 -18.78 -14.65 -29.08
N ALA A 334 -17.88 -13.94 -29.77
CA ALA A 334 -16.78 -14.55 -30.51
C ALA A 334 -15.79 -15.31 -29.59
N LEU A 335 -15.51 -14.77 -28.39
CA LEU A 335 -14.61 -15.39 -27.41
C LEU A 335 -15.26 -16.58 -26.69
N THR A 336 -16.57 -16.53 -26.44
CA THR A 336 -17.30 -17.53 -25.65
C THR A 336 -17.93 -18.64 -26.51
N GLN A 337 -18.28 -18.37 -27.76
CA GLN A 337 -18.92 -19.31 -28.70
C GLN A 337 -17.99 -19.68 -29.87
N LYS A 338 -16.74 -20.05 -29.56
CA LYS A 338 -15.66 -20.26 -30.53
C LYS A 338 -16.03 -21.21 -31.69
N GLU A 339 -16.62 -22.37 -31.36
CA GLU A 339 -17.02 -23.40 -32.34
C GLU A 339 -18.09 -22.89 -33.31
N ARG A 340 -19.05 -22.12 -32.78
CA ARG A 340 -20.10 -21.50 -33.59
C ARG A 340 -19.49 -20.52 -34.59
N TYR A 341 -18.64 -19.60 -34.14
CA TYR A 341 -18.01 -18.61 -35.03
C TYR A 341 -17.10 -19.28 -36.08
N ALA A 342 -16.36 -20.32 -35.68
CA ALA A 342 -15.55 -21.12 -36.60
C ALA A 342 -16.37 -21.80 -37.71
N SER A 343 -17.60 -22.26 -37.41
CA SER A 343 -18.49 -22.84 -38.43
C SER A 343 -18.95 -21.86 -39.52
N TYR A 344 -18.92 -20.55 -39.21
CA TYR A 344 -19.17 -19.47 -40.19
C TYR A 344 -17.88 -18.96 -40.84
N GLY A 345 -16.73 -19.59 -40.60
CA GLY A 345 -15.42 -19.16 -41.11
C GLY A 345 -14.91 -17.86 -40.47
N LEU A 346 -15.45 -17.47 -39.32
CA LEU A 346 -15.04 -16.26 -38.60
C LEU A 346 -13.86 -16.57 -37.66
N THR A 347 -12.85 -15.70 -37.67
CA THR A 347 -11.73 -15.78 -36.74
C THR A 347 -12.05 -15.04 -35.44
N ILE A 348 -11.51 -15.56 -34.33
CA ILE A 348 -11.62 -14.90 -33.03
C ILE A 348 -10.70 -13.67 -33.04
N PRO A 349 -11.16 -12.50 -32.59
CA PRO A 349 -10.30 -11.32 -32.51
C PRO A 349 -9.20 -11.53 -31.45
N ASN A 350 -7.97 -11.14 -31.77
CA ASN A 350 -6.82 -11.20 -30.85
C ASN A 350 -6.86 -10.08 -29.80
N GLY A 351 -7.55 -8.98 -30.10
CA GLY A 351 -7.68 -7.87 -29.18
C GLY A 351 -8.51 -6.72 -29.71
N MET A 352 -8.69 -5.72 -28.86
CA MET A 352 -9.38 -4.48 -29.19
C MET A 352 -8.71 -3.24 -28.62
N LEU A 353 -8.83 -2.12 -29.34
CA LEU A 353 -8.48 -0.79 -28.88
C LEU A 353 -9.73 -0.05 -28.39
N LEU A 354 -9.75 0.34 -27.12
CA LEU A 354 -10.69 1.29 -26.54
C LEU A 354 -10.11 2.71 -26.62
N TYR A 355 -10.73 3.60 -27.37
CA TYR A 355 -10.32 5.00 -27.42
C TYR A 355 -11.48 5.94 -27.13
N GLY A 356 -11.15 7.13 -26.68
CA GLY A 356 -12.14 8.15 -26.39
C GLY A 356 -11.62 9.16 -25.38
N PRO A 357 -12.46 10.12 -25.00
CA PRO A 357 -12.04 11.22 -24.14
C PRO A 357 -11.53 10.72 -22.76
N PRO A 358 -10.58 11.45 -22.12
CA PRO A 358 -10.12 11.11 -20.79
C PRO A 358 -11.29 11.11 -19.79
N GLY A 359 -11.21 10.28 -18.76
CA GLY A 359 -12.22 10.26 -17.70
C GLY A 359 -13.55 9.59 -18.05
N CYS A 360 -13.71 8.97 -19.23
CA CYS A 360 -14.94 8.23 -19.58
C CYS A 360 -15.02 6.79 -19.00
N GLY A 361 -13.95 6.30 -18.37
CA GLY A 361 -13.95 5.00 -17.69
C GLY A 361 -13.50 3.82 -18.54
N LYS A 362 -12.58 4.01 -19.51
CA LYS A 362 -12.02 2.94 -20.35
C LYS A 362 -11.46 1.75 -19.53
N THR A 363 -10.66 2.04 -18.51
CA THR A 363 -10.14 1.04 -17.57
C THR A 363 -11.26 0.27 -16.86
N TYR A 364 -12.29 0.98 -16.40
CA TYR A 364 -13.45 0.38 -15.72
C TYR A 364 -14.27 -0.49 -16.68
N PHE A 365 -14.45 -0.06 -17.93
CA PHE A 365 -15.13 -0.84 -18.96
C PHE A 365 -14.42 -2.16 -19.25
N ALA A 366 -13.09 -2.12 -19.43
CA ALA A 366 -12.29 -3.33 -19.67
C ALA A 366 -12.33 -4.31 -18.48
N GLU A 367 -12.29 -3.80 -17.25
CA GLU A 367 -12.42 -4.60 -16.03
C GLU A 367 -13.80 -5.31 -15.95
N ARG A 368 -14.88 -4.59 -16.27
CA ARG A 368 -16.24 -5.16 -16.30
C ARG A 368 -16.43 -6.14 -17.46
N MET A 369 -15.76 -5.92 -18.58
CA MET A 369 -15.76 -6.87 -19.69
C MET A 369 -15.07 -8.18 -19.28
N ALA A 370 -13.92 -8.11 -18.60
CA ALA A 370 -13.23 -9.30 -18.09
C ALA A 370 -14.12 -10.12 -17.14
N GLU A 371 -14.90 -9.46 -16.30
CA GLU A 371 -15.91 -10.10 -15.46
C GLU A 371 -17.05 -10.74 -16.27
N GLU A 372 -17.53 -10.08 -17.33
CA GLU A 372 -18.60 -10.58 -18.21
C GLU A 372 -18.17 -11.86 -18.94
N ILE A 373 -16.94 -11.91 -19.45
CA ILE A 373 -16.38 -13.08 -20.14
C ILE A 373 -15.82 -14.14 -19.17
N GLY A 374 -15.62 -13.80 -17.90
CA GLY A 374 -15.06 -14.68 -16.88
C GLY A 374 -13.54 -14.94 -17.00
N PHE A 375 -12.78 -14.00 -17.56
CA PHE A 375 -11.32 -14.12 -17.76
C PHE A 375 -10.55 -13.50 -16.60
N ASP A 376 -9.33 -14.00 -16.36
CA ASP A 376 -8.41 -13.36 -15.41
C ASP A 376 -7.92 -12.01 -15.97
N PHE A 377 -7.98 -10.95 -15.17
CA PHE A 377 -7.67 -9.58 -15.61
C PHE A 377 -6.25 -9.16 -15.22
N TYR A 378 -5.44 -8.79 -16.21
CA TYR A 378 -4.07 -8.29 -16.05
C TYR A 378 -4.00 -6.82 -16.50
N GLN A 379 -3.76 -5.88 -15.58
CA GLN A 379 -3.59 -4.48 -15.94
C GLN A 379 -2.10 -4.09 -16.06
N ILE A 380 -1.73 -3.58 -17.23
CA ILE A 380 -0.42 -2.99 -17.54
C ILE A 380 -0.55 -1.47 -17.65
N LYS A 381 0.33 -0.74 -16.97
CA LYS A 381 0.49 0.71 -17.14
C LYS A 381 1.84 1.01 -17.79
N PRO A 382 2.02 2.16 -18.47
CA PRO A 382 3.30 2.52 -19.06
C PRO A 382 4.44 2.52 -18.03
N SER A 383 4.08 2.89 -16.81
CA SER A 383 4.97 2.95 -15.66
C SER A 383 5.50 1.58 -15.20
N ASP A 384 4.83 0.49 -15.58
CA ASP A 384 5.21 -0.90 -15.27
C ASP A 384 6.21 -1.44 -16.31
N ILE A 385 6.21 -0.85 -17.51
CA ILE A 385 7.11 -1.20 -18.62
C ILE A 385 8.36 -0.31 -18.63
N GLN A 386 8.22 0.99 -18.36
CA GLN A 386 9.32 1.95 -18.47
C GLN A 386 10.32 1.81 -17.30
N SER A 387 11.44 1.14 -17.56
CA SER A 387 12.62 1.17 -16.69
C SER A 387 13.74 2.01 -17.31
N LYS A 388 14.72 2.47 -16.51
CA LYS A 388 15.90 3.20 -17.00
C LYS A 388 16.82 2.36 -17.91
N TRP A 389 16.55 1.06 -18.09
CA TRP A 389 17.41 0.11 -18.81
C TRP A 389 16.60 -0.60 -19.91
N VAL A 390 17.07 -0.57 -21.15
CA VAL A 390 16.34 -1.09 -22.33
C VAL A 390 15.99 -2.58 -22.18
N ASN A 391 16.98 -3.39 -21.76
CA ASN A 391 16.83 -4.85 -21.66
C ASN A 391 15.79 -5.26 -20.61
N ALA A 392 15.71 -4.53 -19.50
CA ALA A 392 14.74 -4.80 -18.43
C ALA A 392 13.30 -4.51 -18.87
N SER A 393 13.07 -3.52 -19.74
CA SER A 393 11.72 -3.18 -20.22
C SER A 393 11.17 -4.25 -21.18
N GLN A 394 12.01 -4.86 -22.02
CA GLN A 394 11.62 -5.98 -22.90
C GLN A 394 11.35 -7.27 -22.11
N GLU A 395 12.25 -7.61 -21.18
CA GLU A 395 12.11 -8.77 -20.31
C GLU A 395 10.83 -8.70 -19.47
N ASN A 396 10.49 -7.51 -18.95
CA ASN A 396 9.24 -7.29 -18.22
C ASN A 396 7.99 -7.54 -19.08
N ILE A 397 7.99 -7.09 -20.34
CA ILE A 397 6.87 -7.35 -21.27
C ILE A 397 6.74 -8.86 -21.50
N LYS A 398 7.85 -9.53 -21.81
CA LYS A 398 7.86 -10.97 -22.07
C LYS A 398 7.34 -11.77 -20.86
N ASN A 399 7.88 -11.51 -19.68
CA ASN A 399 7.50 -12.20 -18.45
C ASN A 399 6.01 -11.99 -18.12
N LEU A 400 5.48 -10.78 -18.35
CA LEU A 400 4.06 -10.50 -18.12
C LEU A 400 3.16 -11.30 -19.05
N PHE A 401 3.49 -11.34 -20.34
CA PHE A 401 2.71 -12.13 -21.30
C PHE A 401 2.81 -13.63 -20.98
N GLU A 402 3.98 -14.13 -20.61
CA GLU A 402 4.15 -15.53 -20.16
C GLU A 402 3.32 -15.85 -18.91
N GLU A 403 3.30 -14.97 -17.91
CA GLU A 403 2.46 -15.13 -16.72
C GLU A 403 0.97 -15.18 -17.09
N ALA A 404 0.51 -14.27 -17.96
CA ALA A 404 -0.88 -14.26 -18.42
C ALA A 404 -1.23 -15.55 -19.19
N ARG A 405 -0.30 -16.08 -20.01
CA ARG A 405 -0.48 -17.36 -20.75
C ARG A 405 -0.64 -18.54 -19.79
N GLN A 406 0.16 -18.59 -18.72
CA GLN A 406 0.06 -19.65 -17.70
C GLN A 406 -1.30 -19.67 -16.99
N HIS A 407 -2.01 -18.54 -16.97
CA HIS A 407 -3.33 -18.38 -16.34
C HIS A 407 -4.48 -18.29 -17.34
N ALA A 408 -4.26 -18.60 -18.61
CA ALA A 408 -5.30 -18.53 -19.63
C ALA A 408 -6.57 -19.35 -19.25
N PRO A 409 -7.79 -18.86 -19.55
CA PRO A 409 -8.07 -17.67 -20.34
C PRO A 409 -7.91 -16.35 -19.57
N SER A 410 -7.14 -15.41 -20.16
CA SER A 410 -6.76 -14.14 -19.52
C SER A 410 -7.02 -12.95 -20.45
N LEU A 411 -7.44 -11.82 -19.86
CA LEU A 411 -7.55 -10.53 -20.52
C LEU A 411 -6.42 -9.60 -20.06
N ILE A 412 -5.58 -9.19 -21.01
CA ILE A 412 -4.49 -8.23 -20.76
C ILE A 412 -4.96 -6.82 -21.13
N PHE A 413 -5.10 -5.95 -20.14
CA PHE A 413 -5.45 -4.56 -20.32
C PHE A 413 -4.23 -3.64 -20.31
N ILE A 414 -3.96 -2.94 -21.42
CA ILE A 414 -2.86 -1.97 -21.53
C ILE A 414 -3.44 -0.57 -21.49
N ASP A 415 -3.22 0.15 -20.39
CA ASP A 415 -3.62 1.55 -20.28
C ASP A 415 -2.60 2.49 -20.94
N GLU A 416 -3.06 3.63 -21.45
CA GLU A 416 -2.21 4.64 -22.11
C GLU A 416 -1.28 4.04 -23.19
N LEU A 417 -1.85 3.28 -24.13
CA LEU A 417 -1.11 2.57 -25.18
C LEU A 417 -0.15 3.50 -25.95
N ASP A 418 -0.52 4.76 -26.16
CA ASP A 418 0.29 5.77 -26.84
C ASP A 418 1.63 6.07 -26.13
N ALA A 419 1.74 5.79 -24.84
CA ALA A 419 2.99 5.92 -24.09
C ALA A 419 3.89 4.68 -24.21
N VAL A 420 3.33 3.51 -24.56
CA VAL A 420 4.05 2.23 -24.69
C VAL A 420 4.41 1.97 -26.15
N VAL A 421 3.51 2.32 -27.07
CA VAL A 421 3.59 2.06 -28.50
C VAL A 421 3.38 3.37 -29.28
N PRO A 422 4.28 4.36 -29.13
CA PRO A 422 4.19 5.62 -29.86
C PRO A 422 4.45 5.43 -31.36
N ASN A 423 3.89 6.31 -32.20
CA ASN A 423 4.09 6.30 -33.64
C ASN A 423 5.55 6.57 -34.02
N ARG A 424 6.24 5.56 -34.57
CA ARG A 424 7.68 5.56 -34.89
C ARG A 424 8.14 6.63 -35.88
N ASP A 425 7.21 7.17 -36.68
CA ASP A 425 7.50 8.21 -37.67
C ASP A 425 7.63 9.61 -37.04
N ASP A 426 7.29 9.78 -35.76
CA ASP A 426 7.52 11.03 -35.03
C ASP A 426 9.03 11.25 -34.78
N SER A 427 9.52 12.44 -35.16
CA SER A 427 10.95 12.82 -35.20
C SER A 427 11.67 12.91 -33.84
N GLY A 428 11.07 12.43 -32.75
CA GLY A 428 11.59 12.51 -31.38
C GLY A 428 11.74 11.16 -30.66
N ILE A 429 11.60 10.04 -31.37
CA ILE A 429 11.59 8.70 -30.76
C ILE A 429 13.01 8.14 -30.68
N SER A 430 13.47 7.89 -29.44
CA SER A 430 14.73 7.21 -29.17
C SER A 430 14.69 5.74 -29.64
N HIS A 431 15.83 5.21 -30.09
CA HIS A 431 16.01 3.78 -30.38
C HIS A 431 15.51 2.86 -29.24
N MET A 432 15.58 3.34 -28.00
CA MET A 432 15.07 2.63 -26.82
C MET A 432 13.57 2.35 -26.93
N ASN A 433 12.77 3.32 -27.36
CA ASN A 433 11.32 3.16 -27.51
C ASN A 433 10.99 2.18 -28.64
N THR A 434 11.71 2.25 -29.77
CA THR A 434 11.50 1.35 -30.91
C THR A 434 11.65 -0.13 -30.54
N SER A 435 12.61 -0.44 -29.66
CA SER A 435 12.84 -1.82 -29.17
C SER A 435 11.70 -2.35 -28.31
N VAL A 436 11.09 -1.50 -27.48
CA VAL A 436 9.91 -1.82 -26.65
C VAL A 436 8.68 -2.01 -27.54
N VAL A 437 8.49 -1.15 -28.55
CA VAL A 437 7.38 -1.33 -29.51
C VAL A 437 7.52 -2.65 -30.27
N ASN A 438 8.72 -3.01 -30.72
CA ASN A 438 8.95 -4.28 -31.41
C ASN A 438 8.59 -5.50 -30.53
N GLU A 439 9.03 -5.50 -29.27
CA GLU A 439 8.70 -6.59 -28.35
C GLU A 439 7.19 -6.69 -28.12
N MET A 440 6.52 -5.55 -27.93
CA MET A 440 5.06 -5.52 -27.78
C MET A 440 4.35 -6.10 -29.02
N LEU A 441 4.75 -5.66 -30.22
CA LEU A 441 4.19 -6.20 -31.47
C LEU A 441 4.48 -7.68 -31.66
N ALA A 442 5.61 -8.18 -31.17
CA ALA A 442 5.96 -9.60 -31.22
C ALA A 442 5.06 -10.42 -30.28
N GLN A 443 4.88 -9.97 -29.03
CA GLN A 443 4.03 -10.65 -28.05
C GLN A 443 2.56 -10.68 -28.45
N MET A 444 2.07 -9.66 -29.15
CA MET A 444 0.66 -9.58 -29.59
C MET A 444 0.33 -10.48 -30.78
N ASN A 445 1.33 -11.03 -31.48
CA ASN A 445 1.09 -12.01 -32.53
C ASN A 445 0.70 -13.34 -31.86
N ASN A 446 -0.39 -13.96 -32.31
CA ASN A 446 -0.89 -15.28 -31.86
C ASN A 446 -1.46 -15.35 -30.43
N CYS A 447 -1.70 -14.21 -29.75
CA CYS A 447 -2.31 -14.21 -28.41
C CYS A 447 -3.66 -14.94 -28.34
N GLY A 448 -4.50 -14.85 -29.37
CA GLY A 448 -5.81 -15.50 -29.39
C GLY A 448 -5.73 -17.03 -29.35
N GLU A 449 -4.68 -17.63 -29.94
CA GLU A 449 -4.43 -19.07 -29.90
C GLU A 449 -4.00 -19.52 -28.50
N ASP A 450 -3.21 -18.68 -27.80
CA ASP A 450 -2.75 -18.90 -26.42
C ASP A 450 -3.84 -18.67 -25.36
N GLY A 451 -5.08 -18.37 -25.76
CA GLY A 451 -6.18 -18.04 -24.84
C GLY A 451 -6.05 -16.66 -24.18
N LEU A 452 -5.28 -15.76 -24.78
CA LEU A 452 -5.15 -14.36 -24.35
C LEU A 452 -6.01 -13.44 -25.19
N PHE A 453 -6.67 -12.49 -24.53
CA PHE A 453 -7.38 -11.40 -25.20
C PHE A 453 -6.80 -10.05 -24.77
N ILE A 454 -6.38 -9.22 -25.73
CA ILE A 454 -5.74 -7.93 -25.42
C ILE A 454 -6.75 -6.80 -25.53
N VAL A 455 -6.84 -5.96 -24.49
CA VAL A 455 -7.60 -4.71 -24.52
C VAL A 455 -6.63 -3.56 -24.28
N ALA A 456 -6.41 -2.72 -25.29
CA ALA A 456 -5.60 -1.53 -25.11
C ALA A 456 -6.48 -0.29 -24.98
N ALA A 457 -6.07 0.70 -24.20
CA ALA A 457 -6.77 1.97 -24.04
C ALA A 457 -5.89 3.17 -24.37
N THR A 458 -6.45 4.18 -25.03
CA THR A 458 -5.75 5.45 -25.25
C THR A 458 -6.71 6.64 -25.30
N ASN A 459 -6.21 7.82 -24.94
CA ASN A 459 -6.87 9.10 -25.19
C ASN A 459 -6.39 9.74 -26.51
N ARG A 460 -5.30 9.23 -27.11
CA ARG A 460 -4.63 9.83 -28.26
C ARG A 460 -4.44 8.78 -29.37
N PRO A 461 -5.54 8.30 -29.98
CA PRO A 461 -5.49 7.20 -30.93
C PRO A 461 -4.71 7.52 -32.22
N LEU A 462 -4.42 8.80 -32.52
CA LEU A 462 -3.58 9.19 -33.66
C LEU A 462 -2.07 9.14 -33.35
N LYS A 463 -1.68 8.94 -32.08
CA LYS A 463 -0.27 8.91 -31.63
C LYS A 463 0.29 7.50 -31.46
N ILE A 464 -0.53 6.47 -31.68
CA ILE A 464 -0.09 5.08 -31.60
C ILE A 464 0.51 4.63 -32.93
N ASP A 465 1.45 3.68 -32.88
CA ASP A 465 1.98 3.04 -34.08
C ASP A 465 0.87 2.33 -34.86
N PRO A 466 0.59 2.67 -36.13
CA PRO A 466 -0.44 2.02 -36.94
C PRO A 466 -0.25 0.51 -37.09
N ALA A 467 0.96 -0.01 -36.90
CA ALA A 467 1.23 -1.45 -36.95
C ALA A 467 0.46 -2.24 -35.88
N ILE A 468 0.07 -1.63 -34.76
CA ILE A 468 -0.68 -2.32 -33.70
C ILE A 468 -2.16 -2.55 -34.06
N LEU A 469 -2.68 -1.77 -35.02
CA LEU A 469 -4.06 -1.84 -35.52
C LEU A 469 -4.22 -2.81 -36.69
N ARG A 470 -3.16 -3.52 -37.08
CA ARG A 470 -3.22 -4.50 -38.17
C ARG A 470 -3.90 -5.78 -37.71
N SER A 471 -4.51 -6.50 -38.66
CA SER A 471 -5.12 -7.81 -38.43
C SER A 471 -4.15 -8.76 -37.72
N GLY A 472 -4.67 -9.50 -36.74
CA GLY A 472 -3.91 -10.39 -35.87
C GLY A 472 -3.37 -9.72 -34.60
N ARG A 473 -3.76 -8.47 -34.31
CA ARG A 473 -3.35 -7.71 -33.11
C ARG A 473 -4.56 -7.05 -32.44
N LEU A 474 -4.76 -5.74 -32.62
CA LEU A 474 -5.97 -5.04 -32.18
C LEU A 474 -6.98 -4.98 -33.33
N ASP A 475 -7.70 -6.08 -33.54
CA ASP A 475 -8.61 -6.28 -34.67
C ASP A 475 -9.88 -5.41 -34.59
N ARG A 476 -10.25 -4.99 -33.37
CA ARG A 476 -11.43 -4.14 -33.13
C ARG A 476 -11.02 -2.79 -32.59
N VAL A 477 -11.57 -1.71 -33.14
CA VAL A 477 -11.32 -0.34 -32.69
C VAL A 477 -12.64 0.27 -32.25
N ILE A 478 -12.77 0.52 -30.94
CA ILE A 478 -14.04 0.83 -30.31
C ILE A 478 -13.97 2.20 -29.65
N TYR A 479 -14.89 3.08 -30.05
CA TYR A 479 -15.06 4.39 -29.44
C TYR A 479 -15.88 4.28 -28.15
N LEU A 480 -15.32 4.76 -27.04
CA LEU A 480 -16.00 4.88 -25.76
C LEU A 480 -16.44 6.33 -25.54
N PRO A 481 -17.73 6.66 -25.77
CA PRO A 481 -18.24 8.01 -25.61
C PRO A 481 -18.39 8.40 -24.13
N PRO A 482 -18.62 9.69 -23.83
CA PRO A 482 -19.14 10.12 -22.53
C PRO A 482 -20.42 9.38 -22.14
N PRO A 483 -20.72 9.22 -20.83
CA PRO A 483 -21.89 8.49 -20.36
C PRO A 483 -23.21 9.13 -20.84
N ASP A 484 -24.16 8.29 -21.24
CA ASP A 484 -25.52 8.72 -21.61
C ASP A 484 -26.37 9.12 -20.38
N LEU A 485 -27.60 9.59 -20.61
CA LEU A 485 -28.46 10.09 -19.54
C LEU A 485 -28.71 9.04 -18.44
N GLU A 486 -28.98 7.79 -18.80
CA GLU A 486 -29.25 6.72 -17.85
C GLU A 486 -27.98 6.32 -17.08
N ALA A 487 -26.84 6.28 -17.77
CA ALA A 487 -25.53 6.07 -17.15
C ALA A 487 -25.26 7.16 -16.10
N ARG A 488 -25.41 8.44 -16.46
CA ARG A 488 -25.19 9.57 -15.53
C ARG A 488 -26.10 9.51 -14.32
N LYS A 489 -27.40 9.21 -14.52
CA LYS A 489 -28.37 9.05 -13.44
C LYS A 489 -27.93 7.97 -12.45
N LYS A 490 -27.59 6.78 -12.95
CA LYS A 490 -27.13 5.68 -12.09
C LYS A 490 -25.82 5.99 -11.38
N MET A 491 -24.91 6.71 -12.03
CA MET A 491 -23.65 7.12 -11.42
C MET A 491 -23.88 8.04 -10.22
N PHE A 492 -24.81 9.00 -10.31
CA PHE A 492 -25.20 9.81 -9.16
C PHE A 492 -25.85 8.98 -8.05
N GLU A 493 -26.73 8.04 -8.39
CA GLU A 493 -27.31 7.11 -7.41
C GLU A 493 -26.21 6.34 -6.67
N LEU A 494 -25.25 5.77 -7.41
CA LEU A 494 -24.16 4.95 -6.89
C LEU A 494 -23.19 5.75 -6.01
N TYR A 495 -22.72 6.91 -6.49
CA TYR A 495 -21.72 7.70 -5.75
C TYR A 495 -22.29 8.32 -4.47
N LEU A 496 -23.61 8.57 -4.43
CA LEU A 496 -24.29 9.18 -3.29
C LEU A 496 -24.95 8.16 -2.35
N GLU A 497 -25.03 6.87 -2.73
CA GLU A 497 -25.69 5.81 -1.96
C GLU A 497 -25.17 5.72 -0.51
N LYS A 498 -23.84 5.78 -0.33
CA LYS A 498 -23.17 5.67 0.98
C LYS A 498 -22.90 7.02 1.65
N ARG A 499 -23.46 8.11 1.14
CA ARG A 499 -23.23 9.47 1.66
C ARG A 499 -24.45 9.99 2.42
N PRO A 500 -24.26 10.90 3.41
CA PRO A 500 -25.37 11.53 4.10
C PRO A 500 -26.13 12.46 3.14
N ARG A 501 -27.10 11.91 2.39
CA ARG A 501 -27.95 12.62 1.43
C ARG A 501 -29.39 12.74 1.91
N GLU A 502 -30.11 13.72 1.36
CA GLU A 502 -31.55 13.84 1.54
C GLU A 502 -32.31 12.72 0.83
N VAL A 503 -33.48 12.37 1.37
CA VAL A 503 -34.42 11.45 0.75
C VAL A 503 -35.16 12.19 -0.37
N GLY A 504 -35.37 11.54 -1.51
CA GLY A 504 -36.16 12.12 -2.61
C GLY A 504 -35.41 12.97 -3.64
N ILE A 505 -34.07 12.99 -3.64
CA ILE A 505 -33.28 13.66 -4.68
C ILE A 505 -33.68 13.15 -6.07
N ASN A 506 -34.02 14.06 -6.99
CA ASN A 506 -34.37 13.71 -8.36
C ASN A 506 -33.10 13.53 -9.22
N PHE A 507 -32.54 12.31 -9.22
CA PHE A 507 -31.33 12.00 -9.99
C PHE A 507 -31.51 12.18 -11.51
N LEU A 508 -32.73 12.06 -12.04
CA LEU A 508 -33.00 12.33 -13.46
C LEU A 508 -32.78 13.81 -13.79
N LYS A 509 -33.23 14.72 -12.90
CA LYS A 509 -33.00 16.15 -13.05
C LYS A 509 -31.52 16.51 -12.97
N ILE A 510 -30.79 15.91 -12.03
CA ILE A 510 -29.34 16.07 -11.90
C ILE A 510 -28.62 15.57 -13.17
N ALA A 511 -28.98 14.39 -13.69
CA ALA A 511 -28.39 13.81 -14.89
C ALA A 511 -28.65 14.61 -16.18
N LYS A 512 -29.81 15.28 -16.28
CA LYS A 512 -30.12 16.22 -17.37
C LYS A 512 -29.26 17.48 -17.29
N ALA A 513 -28.91 17.94 -16.09
CA ALA A 513 -28.07 19.12 -15.88
C ALA A 513 -26.58 18.86 -16.15
N THR A 514 -26.17 17.59 -16.27
CA THR A 514 -24.77 17.20 -16.52
C THR A 514 -24.56 16.61 -17.91
N ASP A 515 -25.23 17.18 -18.92
CA ASP A 515 -24.98 16.74 -20.29
C ASP A 515 -23.54 16.98 -20.74
N LYS A 516 -22.96 15.99 -21.44
CA LYS A 516 -21.56 15.96 -21.90
C LYS A 516 -20.49 15.84 -20.80
N TYR A 517 -20.88 15.70 -19.53
CA TYR A 517 -19.92 15.44 -18.45
C TYR A 517 -19.36 14.02 -18.57
N VAL A 518 -18.06 13.86 -18.37
CA VAL A 518 -17.42 12.54 -18.32
C VAL A 518 -17.55 11.91 -16.94
N SER A 519 -17.25 10.61 -16.86
CA SER A 519 -17.40 9.82 -15.64
C SER A 519 -16.62 10.38 -14.44
N SER A 520 -15.43 10.94 -14.68
CA SER A 520 -14.62 11.61 -13.66
C SER A 520 -15.26 12.91 -13.14
N ASP A 521 -15.93 13.67 -14.01
CA ASP A 521 -16.56 14.93 -13.61
C ASP A 521 -17.74 14.67 -12.68
N ILE A 522 -18.53 13.63 -12.96
CA ILE A 522 -19.68 13.24 -12.12
C ILE A 522 -19.22 12.84 -10.71
N LYS A 523 -18.13 12.07 -10.62
CA LYS A 523 -17.52 11.72 -9.33
C LYS A 523 -17.05 12.98 -8.59
N PHE A 524 -16.37 13.88 -9.29
CA PHE A 524 -15.90 15.14 -8.74
C PHE A 524 -17.06 16.01 -8.22
N LEU A 525 -18.15 16.13 -8.98
CA LEU A 525 -19.36 16.86 -8.56
C LEU A 525 -19.96 16.28 -7.26
N CYS A 526 -19.99 14.95 -7.13
CA CYS A 526 -20.46 14.31 -5.90
C CYS A 526 -19.53 14.61 -4.71
N ASP A 527 -18.21 14.63 -4.93
CA ASP A 527 -17.19 14.93 -3.92
C ASP A 527 -17.26 16.40 -3.47
N GLU A 528 -17.41 17.33 -4.40
CA GLU A 528 -17.60 18.76 -4.08
C GLU A 528 -18.91 18.99 -3.33
N ALA A 529 -20.02 18.40 -3.78
CA ALA A 529 -21.30 18.49 -3.09
C ALA A 529 -21.21 17.95 -1.64
N ALA A 530 -20.50 16.83 -1.44
CA ALA A 530 -20.25 16.28 -0.11
C ALA A 530 -19.40 17.22 0.76
N ARG A 531 -18.37 17.88 0.20
CA ARG A 531 -17.54 18.84 0.93
C ARG A 531 -18.30 20.11 1.31
N ILE A 532 -19.18 20.59 0.42
CA ILE A 532 -20.06 21.73 0.72
C ILE A 532 -21.01 21.38 1.87
N ALA A 533 -21.65 20.21 1.80
CA ALA A 533 -22.54 19.72 2.85
C ALA A 533 -21.81 19.52 4.19
N LEU A 534 -20.57 19.01 4.16
CA LEU A 534 -19.71 18.85 5.34
C LEU A 534 -19.41 20.19 6.01
N LYS A 535 -19.04 21.22 5.24
CA LYS A 535 -18.75 22.57 5.78
C LYS A 535 -19.94 23.20 6.49
N SER A 536 -21.16 22.93 6.02
CA SER A 536 -22.39 23.44 6.63
C SER A 536 -23.05 22.45 7.61
N SER A 537 -22.38 21.34 7.95
CA SER A 537 -22.95 20.25 8.78
C SER A 537 -24.35 19.80 8.34
N ALA A 538 -24.59 19.77 7.02
CA ALA A 538 -25.86 19.45 6.40
C ALA A 538 -25.79 18.13 5.62
N ARG A 539 -26.95 17.61 5.21
CA ARG A 539 -27.03 16.50 4.24
C ARG A 539 -26.86 17.04 2.82
N ILE A 540 -26.42 16.18 1.91
CA ILE A 540 -26.34 16.52 0.49
C ILE A 540 -27.77 16.64 -0.06
N SER A 541 -28.15 17.87 -0.42
CA SER A 541 -29.46 18.20 -1.01
C SER A 541 -29.39 18.28 -2.53
N GLU A 542 -30.56 18.25 -3.18
CA GLU A 542 -30.67 18.51 -4.62
C GLU A 542 -30.14 19.91 -4.98
N GLU A 543 -30.39 20.91 -4.13
CA GLU A 543 -29.93 22.28 -4.33
C GLU A 543 -28.39 22.37 -4.31
N ILE A 544 -27.74 21.69 -3.35
CA ILE A 544 -26.28 21.64 -3.27
C ILE A 544 -25.71 21.02 -4.54
N LEU A 545 -26.28 19.91 -5.03
CA LEU A 545 -25.84 19.27 -6.28
C LEU A 545 -25.98 20.20 -7.48
N LEU A 546 -27.14 20.85 -7.65
CA LEU A 546 -27.37 21.79 -8.76
C LEU A 546 -26.45 23.02 -8.69
N LYS A 547 -26.19 23.52 -7.48
CA LYS A 547 -25.25 24.63 -7.26
C LYS A 547 -23.82 24.23 -7.63
N THR A 548 -23.40 23.04 -7.23
CA THR A 548 -22.09 22.48 -7.59
C THR A 548 -21.96 22.30 -9.10
N ILE A 549 -23.00 21.80 -9.77
CA ILE A 549 -23.01 21.64 -11.24
C ILE A 549 -22.86 23.00 -11.94
N LYS A 550 -23.60 24.02 -11.50
CA LYS A 550 -23.50 25.37 -12.07
C LYS A 550 -22.11 25.99 -11.88
N ALA A 551 -21.44 25.69 -10.75
CA ALA A 551 -20.11 26.20 -10.45
C ALA A 551 -18.99 25.47 -11.20
N ASN A 552 -19.21 24.24 -11.67
CA ASN A 552 -18.18 23.38 -12.24
C ASN A 552 -18.57 22.94 -13.65
N LYS A 553 -17.91 23.50 -14.67
CA LYS A 553 -18.12 23.16 -16.08
C LYS A 553 -17.56 21.77 -16.43
N PRO A 554 -18.03 21.11 -17.52
CA PRO A 554 -17.44 19.86 -18.00
C PRO A 554 -15.94 20.03 -18.25
N SER A 555 -15.15 19.01 -17.94
CA SER A 555 -13.69 19.05 -18.17
C SER A 555 -13.32 19.00 -19.65
N ILE A 556 -14.21 18.46 -20.49
CA ILE A 556 -14.03 18.33 -21.93
C ILE A 556 -14.92 19.32 -22.64
N ASN A 557 -14.31 20.17 -23.45
CA ASN A 557 -15.04 21.17 -24.22
C ASN A 557 -15.68 20.54 -25.49
N GLU A 558 -16.67 21.23 -26.06
CA GLU A 558 -17.41 20.71 -27.22
C GLU A 558 -16.54 20.51 -28.47
N ARG A 559 -15.49 21.33 -28.65
CA ARG A 559 -14.58 21.20 -29.80
C ARG A 559 -13.77 19.92 -29.70
N GLU A 560 -13.30 19.59 -28.51
CA GLU A 560 -12.57 18.36 -28.23
C GLU A 560 -13.47 17.14 -28.41
N LEU A 561 -14.70 17.18 -27.91
CA LEU A 561 -15.67 16.10 -28.13
C LEU A 561 -15.97 15.88 -29.62
N LYS A 562 -16.11 16.97 -30.39
CA LYS A 562 -16.29 16.89 -31.84
C LYS A 562 -15.09 16.26 -32.54
N SER A 563 -13.87 16.61 -32.12
CA SER A 563 -12.63 16.00 -32.64
C SER A 563 -12.64 14.47 -32.47
N TYR A 564 -13.11 13.95 -31.34
CA TYR A 564 -13.24 12.49 -31.16
C TYR A 564 -14.28 11.85 -32.08
N LEU A 565 -15.37 12.55 -32.41
CA LEU A 565 -16.35 12.06 -33.38
C LEU A 565 -15.77 12.06 -34.81
N ASP A 566 -14.98 13.07 -35.16
CA ASP A 566 -14.28 13.12 -36.45
C ASP A 566 -13.23 12.00 -36.55
N ILE A 567 -12.49 11.73 -35.47
CA ILE A 567 -11.57 10.59 -35.38
C ILE A 567 -12.34 9.28 -35.53
N LYS A 568 -13.51 9.16 -34.89
CA LYS A 568 -14.37 7.97 -35.03
C LYS A 568 -14.78 7.72 -36.47
N ALA A 569 -15.27 8.75 -37.17
CA ALA A 569 -15.63 8.63 -38.58
C ALA A 569 -14.45 8.16 -39.45
N LYS A 570 -13.25 8.70 -39.20
CA LYS A 570 -12.02 8.31 -39.90
C LYS A 570 -11.62 6.85 -39.61
N MET A 571 -11.72 6.41 -38.36
CA MET A 571 -11.33 5.05 -37.95
C MET A 571 -12.34 3.99 -38.39
N GLU A 572 -13.63 4.32 -38.48
CA GLU A 572 -14.68 3.43 -39.00
C GLU A 572 -14.69 3.38 -40.54
N GLY A 573 -13.78 4.07 -41.23
CA GLY A 573 -13.67 4.05 -42.68
C GLY A 573 -14.77 4.81 -43.41
N ILE A 574 -15.52 5.67 -42.71
CA ILE A 574 -16.48 6.60 -43.32
C ILE A 574 -15.67 7.70 -43.99
N LYS A 575 -15.29 7.47 -45.26
CA LYS A 575 -14.68 8.51 -46.09
C LYS A 575 -15.67 9.65 -46.27
N ASP A 576 -15.21 10.87 -46.06
CA ASP A 576 -15.79 12.04 -46.73
C ASP A 576 -15.86 11.71 -48.22
N ASN A 577 -17.08 11.78 -48.79
CA ASN A 577 -17.35 11.64 -50.23
C ASN A 577 -16.77 12.82 -51.01
N ASN A 578 -15.45 12.99 -51.00
CA ASN A 578 -14.76 13.91 -51.89
C ASN A 578 -13.30 13.50 -52.07
N SER A 579 -13.04 12.63 -53.04
CA SER A 579 -11.92 12.73 -54.00
C SER A 579 -11.78 11.42 -54.78
N ASP A 580 -11.81 11.57 -56.11
CA ASP A 580 -11.53 10.55 -57.12
C ASP A 580 -10.34 9.67 -56.75
N ARG A 581 -10.53 8.35 -56.78
CA ARG A 581 -9.43 7.40 -56.96
C ARG A 581 -9.80 6.40 -58.06
N PRO A 582 -8.90 6.17 -59.05
CA PRO A 582 -9.17 5.29 -60.17
C PRO A 582 -9.20 3.82 -59.75
N ARG A 583 -10.09 3.05 -60.39
CA ARG A 583 -10.23 1.60 -60.18
C ARG A 583 -9.03 0.87 -60.80
N ILE A 584 -8.22 0.23 -59.97
CA ILE A 584 -7.25 -0.77 -60.41
C ILE A 584 -7.87 -2.14 -60.14
N GLY A 585 -8.40 -2.77 -61.19
CA GLY A 585 -8.81 -4.17 -61.18
C GLY A 585 -7.64 -5.04 -61.62
N PHE A 586 -7.36 -6.11 -60.88
CA PHE A 586 -6.48 -7.18 -61.35
C PHE A 586 -7.27 -8.07 -62.31
N LYS A 587 -6.79 -8.21 -63.55
CA LYS A 587 -7.23 -9.29 -64.45
C LYS A 587 -6.70 -10.61 -63.89
N LYS A 588 -7.59 -11.59 -63.77
CA LYS A 588 -7.21 -13.01 -63.67
C LYS A 588 -6.87 -13.47 -65.08
N ASP A 589 -5.67 -14.00 -65.26
CA ASP A 589 -5.36 -15.01 -66.27
C ASP A 589 -5.14 -16.34 -65.55
#